data_AF-A0A7X2MU78-F1
#
_entry.id   AF-A0A7X2MU78-F1
#
_cell.length_a   1.000
_cell.length_b   1.000
_cell.length_c   1.000
_cell.angle_alpha   90.00
_cell.angle_beta   90.00
_cell.angle_gamma   90.00
#
_symmetry.space_group_name_H-M   'P 1'
#
loop_
_entity.id
_entity.type
_entity.pdbx_description
1 polymer ?
#
loop_
_entity_poly.entity_id
_entity_poly.type
_entity_poly.pdbx_seq_one_letter_code
_entity_poly.pdbx_strand_id
1 'polypeptide(L)' 'TPHDVVTVIATQPLTANETWQRIVPGEWALFCLGERQE' A
#
# COMPACT_ATOMS: atom_id res chain seq x y z
N THR A 1 -6.88 -13.49 -9.79
CA THR A 1 -8.33 -13.73 -9.95
C THR A 1 -9.10 -12.51 -9.48
N PRO A 2 -10.42 -12.41 -9.71
CA PRO A 2 -11.23 -11.28 -9.24
C PRO A 2 -11.20 -11.04 -7.72
N HIS A 3 -10.68 -12.01 -6.95
CA HIS A 3 -10.57 -11.95 -5.50
C HIS A 3 -9.14 -11.67 -5.01
N ASP A 4 -8.16 -11.55 -5.91
CA ASP A 4 -6.78 -11.31 -5.49
C ASP A 4 -6.68 -9.86 -4.99
N VAL A 5 -6.12 -9.70 -3.79
CA VAL A 5 -5.79 -8.40 -3.24
C VAL A 5 -4.35 -8.08 -3.59
N VAL A 6 -4.13 -6.92 -4.21
CA VAL A 6 -2.80 -6.42 -4.57
C VAL A 6 -2.56 -5.08 -3.90
N THR A 7 -1.41 -4.94 -3.24
CA THR A 7 -0.94 -3.67 -2.69
C THR A 7 0.23 -3.14 -3.52
N VAL A 8 0.21 -1.85 -3.85
CA VAL A 8 1.30 -1.16 -4.54
C VAL A 8 2.04 -0.26 -3.54
N ILE A 9 3.36 -0.39 -3.49
CA ILE A 9 4.23 0.49 -2.71
C ILE A 9 5.14 1.22 -3.69
N ALA A 10 5.17 2.55 -3.58
CA ALA A 10 5.99 3.41 -4.43
C ALA A 10 6.61 4.54 -3.60
N THR A 11 7.72 5.10 -4.08
CA THR A 11 8.38 6.25 -3.43
C THR A 11 7.61 7.56 -3.63
N GLN A 12 6.69 7.60 -4.60
CA GLN A 12 5.80 8.72 -4.92
C GLN A 12 4.46 8.18 -5.47
N PRO A 13 3.34 8.92 -5.33
CA PRO A 13 2.07 8.56 -5.95
C PRO A 13 2.17 8.39 -7.46
N LEU A 14 1.69 7.26 -7.99
CA LEU A 14 1.71 6.99 -9.44
C LEU A 14 0.48 7.54 -10.16
N THR A 15 -0.58 7.83 -9.41
CA THR A 15 -1.90 8.24 -9.88
C THR A 15 -2.41 9.37 -8.99
N ALA A 16 -3.20 10.28 -9.55
CA ALA A 16 -3.79 11.41 -8.83
C ALA A 16 -5.27 11.19 -8.46
N ASN A 17 -5.90 10.16 -9.01
CA ASN A 17 -7.30 9.80 -8.79
C ASN A 17 -7.50 8.75 -7.67
N GLU A 18 -6.45 8.42 -6.93
CA GLU A 18 -6.46 7.46 -5.83
C GLU A 18 -5.84 8.09 -4.58
N THR A 19 -6.21 7.59 -3.40
CA THR A 19 -5.63 8.04 -2.14
C THR A 19 -4.41 7.18 -1.80
N TRP A 20 -3.24 7.79 -1.71
CA TRP A 20 -1.99 7.13 -1.33
C TRP A 20 -1.70 7.30 0.16
N GLN A 21 -1.37 6.22 0.85
CA GLN A 21 -0.98 6.24 2.27
C GLN A 21 0.53 6.39 2.40
N ARG A 22 0.99 7.45 3.07
CA ARG A 22 2.42 7.70 3.29
C ARG A 22 2.93 6.90 4.49
N ILE A 23 4.05 6.20 4.32
CA ILE A 23 4.86 5.63 5.40
C ILE A 23 5.98 6.64 5.68
N VAL A 24 6.04 7.21 6.88
CA VAL A 24 7.06 8.23 7.21
C VAL A 24 8.36 7.60 7.72
N PRO A 25 9.49 8.32 7.71
CA PRO A 25 10.74 7.79 8.26
C PRO A 25 10.55 7.28 9.71
N GLY A 26 11.00 6.06 9.98
CA GLY A 26 10.85 5.39 11.28
C GLY A 26 9.58 4.54 11.42
N GLU A 27 8.62 4.64 10.49
CA GLU A 27 7.47 3.74 10.42
C GLU A 27 7.77 2.50 9.59
N TRP A 28 7.03 1.44 9.90
CA TRP A 28 6.97 0.22 9.10
C TRP A 28 5.51 -0.19 8.93
N ALA A 29 5.26 -1.01 7.92
CA ALA A 29 3.95 -1.62 7.69
C ALA A 29 4.14 -3.07 7.27
N LEU A 30 3.41 -3.98 7.91
CA LEU A 30 3.34 -5.38 7.50
C LEU A 30 2.20 -5.57 6.53
N PHE A 31 2.47 -6.31 5.47
CA PHE A 31 1.46 -6.75 4.51
C PHE A 31 1.44 -8.27 4.49
N CYS A 32 0.25 -8.85 4.60
CA CYS A 32 0.02 -10.28 4.51
C CYS A 32 -1.13 -10.53 3.55
N LEU A 33 -0.93 -11.42 2.57
CA LEU A 33 -1.93 -11.74 1.53
C LEU A 33 -2.48 -10.49 0.80
N GLY A 34 -1.64 -9.46 0.63
CA GLY A 34 -2.03 -8.21 -0.02
C GLY A 34 -2.68 -7.17 0.90
N GLU A 35 -2.97 -7.50 2.15
CA GLU A 35 -3.67 -6.64 3.13
C GLU A 35 -2.68 -6.03 4.15
N ARG A 36 -2.84 -4.75 4.47
CA ARG A 36 -2.05 -4.07 5.52
C ARG A 36 -2.52 -4.54 6.90
N GLN A 37 -1.60 -5.03 7.71
CA GLN A 37 -1.87 -5.45 9.08
C GLN A 37 -1.81 -4.27 10.04
N GLU A 38 -2.62 -4.31 11.10
CA GLU A 38 -2.58 -3.35 12.21
C GLU A 38 -1.36 -3.56 13.13
#